data_AF-A0A9P9EXW7-F1
#
_entry.id   AF-A0A9P9EXW7-F1
#
_cell.length_a   1.000
_cell.length_b   1.000
_cell.length_c   1.000
_cell.angle_alpha   90.00
_cell.angle_beta   90.00
_cell.angle_gamma   90.00
#
_symmetry.space_group_name_H-M   'P 1'
#
loop_
_entity.id
_entity.type
_entity.pdbx_description
1 polymer ?
#
loop_
_entity_poly.entity_id
_entity_poly.type
_entity_poly.pdbx_seq_one_letter_code
_entity_poly.pdbx_strand_id
1 'polypeptide(L)'
;MRQSPSVLAPLWFLGLFLRTAHAIECVNVTIADADDAAEVRRDCTVISGDLYFAKYFNETINLDGVVEITGNIFHKGCEEDWEECELPLPFSISSSTLTEVGGDIQFKYFQGLQELSFPNLTLVQGSVLLRRVHELERLDITKLARLGYFALEAANLTSLQHERLEAFTGDNKYGAVSLGAAAVESVDSFFSYPIYANGSAEQSSVYINTGRLPNVREINFGWARVDTLSIRGNDIAVTLGTSRTTSMEIGSLIIDGNITGVSRHESVKNLTVGRCTVGSVHSTKSLELPFDQLANLTIKLSKGLETVKLPQAALNWEDFGLDIWSCGKLDLGSEYVDNERVWYWPEKNITSISMYEVNVSTSFFDSFLENHKNGNNTQKVLEEFKLLRDQSIAPGLDCTPFDELHARGVLPDEYSCGNSTFYTDSVASPIVARNVWHYGVAFAAIALGYI
;
A
#
# COMPACT_ATOMS: atom_id res chain seq x y z
N MET A 1 103.82 14.48 -21.49
CA MET A 1 102.72 15.21 -20.84
C MET A 1 101.43 14.74 -21.51
N ARG A 2 100.60 13.96 -20.79
CA ARG A 2 99.24 14.35 -20.30
C ARG A 2 98.31 14.68 -21.47
N GLN A 3 97.16 14.04 -21.73
CA GLN A 3 96.17 13.35 -20.89
C GLN A 3 95.19 12.59 -21.81
N SER A 4 94.75 11.38 -21.42
CA SER A 4 93.38 10.88 -21.68
C SER A 4 92.42 11.55 -20.65
N PRO A 5 91.07 11.47 -20.71
CA PRO A 5 90.14 10.61 -21.47
C PRO A 5 88.97 11.42 -22.11
N SER A 6 87.92 10.86 -22.74
CA SER A 6 86.70 10.35 -22.09
C SER A 6 85.69 9.89 -23.15
N VAL A 7 85.13 8.70 -22.91
CA VAL A 7 84.00 8.08 -23.62
C VAL A 7 82.70 8.72 -23.14
N LEU A 8 81.80 9.08 -24.06
CA LEU A 8 80.41 9.40 -23.75
C LEU A 8 79.50 8.66 -24.74
N ALA A 9 78.81 7.65 -24.21
CA ALA A 9 77.73 6.93 -24.87
C ALA A 9 76.44 7.78 -24.84
N PRO A 10 75.60 7.77 -25.89
CA PRO A 10 74.29 8.39 -25.85
C PRO A 10 73.33 7.50 -25.04
N LEU A 11 72.98 7.96 -23.84
CA LEU A 11 71.92 7.40 -23.01
C LEU A 11 70.55 7.75 -23.63
N TRP A 12 69.81 6.69 -23.90
CA TRP A 12 68.39 6.69 -24.27
C TRP A 12 67.56 7.41 -23.20
N PHE A 13 66.86 8.47 -23.57
CA PHE A 13 65.72 8.99 -22.81
C PHE A 13 64.44 8.40 -23.40
N LEU A 14 64.08 7.20 -22.93
CA LEU A 14 62.72 6.67 -23.06
C LEU A 14 61.86 7.50 -22.11
N GLY A 15 61.05 8.41 -22.66
CA GLY A 15 59.99 9.10 -21.92
C GLY A 15 58.91 8.10 -21.52
N LEU A 16 59.15 7.39 -20.42
CA LEU A 16 58.10 6.70 -19.66
C LEU A 16 57.18 7.80 -19.11
N PHE A 17 56.10 8.06 -19.85
CA PHE A 17 54.88 8.62 -19.26
C PHE A 17 54.37 7.58 -18.26
N LEU A 18 54.92 7.62 -17.05
CA LEU A 18 54.27 7.07 -15.87
C LEU A 18 52.96 7.86 -15.71
N ARG A 19 51.89 7.37 -16.33
CA ARG A 19 50.54 7.68 -15.86
C ARG A 19 50.53 7.20 -14.41
N THR A 20 50.58 8.14 -13.47
CA THR A 20 50.22 7.87 -12.09
C THR A 20 48.82 7.29 -12.13
N ALA A 21 48.69 5.98 -11.97
CA ALA A 21 47.41 5.35 -11.70
C ALA A 21 46.93 5.96 -10.39
N HIS A 22 46.10 7.01 -10.47
CA HIS A 22 45.31 7.42 -9.33
C HIS A 22 44.36 6.25 -9.13
N ALA A 23 44.59 5.47 -8.08
CA ALA A 23 43.59 4.53 -7.63
C ALA A 23 42.38 5.39 -7.26
N ILE A 24 41.32 5.29 -8.06
CA ILE A 24 40.06 5.95 -7.73
C ILE A 24 39.61 5.37 -6.40
N GLU A 25 39.42 6.26 -5.46
CA GLU A 25 38.82 5.90 -4.19
C GLU A 25 37.33 5.72 -4.49
N CYS A 26 36.89 4.46 -4.63
CA CYS A 26 35.49 4.10 -4.89
C CYS A 26 34.63 4.27 -3.62
N VAL A 27 34.79 5.42 -2.96
CA VAL A 27 34.10 5.84 -1.74
C VAL A 27 33.35 7.11 -2.12
N ASN A 28 32.02 7.10 -2.03
CA ASN A 28 31.18 8.27 -2.37
C ASN A 28 31.45 8.81 -3.78
N VAL A 29 30.84 8.18 -4.77
CA VAL A 29 31.00 8.52 -6.19
C VAL A 29 29.92 9.51 -6.61
N THR A 30 30.28 10.50 -7.43
CA THR A 30 29.31 11.36 -8.12
C THR A 30 29.47 11.20 -9.63
N ILE A 31 28.37 11.02 -10.34
CA ILE A 31 28.31 10.95 -11.80
C ILE A 31 27.64 12.21 -12.32
N ALA A 32 28.41 13.08 -12.98
CA ALA A 32 27.90 14.26 -13.66
C ALA A 32 27.62 14.02 -15.14
N ASP A 33 28.33 13.09 -15.78
CA ASP A 33 28.23 12.80 -17.21
C ASP A 33 28.62 11.34 -17.54
N ALA A 34 28.61 10.98 -18.82
CA ALA A 34 28.97 9.65 -19.27
C ALA A 34 30.46 9.31 -19.08
N ASP A 35 31.36 10.30 -19.02
CA ASP A 35 32.80 10.08 -18.82
C ASP A 35 33.07 9.67 -17.37
N ASP A 36 32.44 10.33 -16.39
CA ASP A 36 32.47 9.92 -14.98
C ASP A 36 31.98 8.48 -14.82
N ALA A 37 30.85 8.15 -15.46
CA ALA A 37 30.31 6.78 -15.43
C ALA A 37 31.29 5.78 -16.09
N ALA A 38 31.95 6.17 -17.18
CA ALA A 38 32.92 5.34 -17.90
C ALA A 38 34.20 5.08 -17.09
N GLU A 39 34.57 6.01 -16.23
CA GLU A 39 35.68 5.89 -15.28
C GLU A 39 35.29 4.95 -14.12
N VAL A 40 34.14 5.21 -13.48
CA VAL A 40 33.61 4.38 -12.39
C VAL A 40 33.45 2.92 -12.80
N ARG A 41 32.84 2.63 -13.95
CA ARG A 41 32.63 1.26 -14.42
C ARG A 41 33.93 0.49 -14.72
N ARG A 42 35.03 1.20 -14.98
CA ARG A 42 36.33 0.60 -15.30
C ARG A 42 37.11 0.24 -14.05
N ASP A 43 37.02 1.13 -13.06
CA ASP A 43 37.94 1.15 -11.92
C ASP A 43 37.25 0.74 -10.61
N CYS A 44 35.91 0.75 -10.55
CA CYS A 44 35.11 0.39 -9.37
C CYS A 44 34.22 -0.84 -9.63
N THR A 45 34.55 -1.97 -9.00
CA THR A 45 33.63 -3.11 -8.87
C THR A 45 32.68 -2.96 -7.69
N VAL A 46 33.15 -2.33 -6.61
CA VAL A 46 32.36 -2.04 -5.41
C VAL A 46 32.50 -0.56 -5.08
N ILE A 47 31.38 0.11 -4.87
CA ILE A 47 31.36 1.48 -4.33
C ILE A 47 31.07 1.34 -2.83
N SER A 48 32.06 1.60 -1.98
CA SER A 48 31.97 1.43 -0.53
C SER A 48 31.26 2.58 0.19
N GLY A 49 30.60 3.47 -0.56
CA GLY A 49 29.84 4.60 -0.06
C GLY A 49 28.62 4.85 -0.94
N ASP A 50 28.18 6.09 -0.99
CA ASP A 50 27.02 6.49 -1.79
C ASP A 50 27.39 6.71 -3.28
N LEU A 51 26.40 6.55 -4.14
CA LEU A 51 26.44 6.94 -5.55
C LEU A 51 25.44 8.08 -5.77
N TYR A 52 25.96 9.24 -6.14
CA TYR A 52 25.19 10.43 -6.47
C TYR A 52 25.13 10.65 -7.97
N PHE A 53 23.96 10.98 -8.48
CA PHE A 53 23.84 11.60 -9.80
C PHE A 53 23.76 13.11 -9.66
N ALA A 54 24.54 13.85 -10.43
CA ALA A 54 24.54 15.30 -10.40
C ALA A 54 23.13 15.85 -10.67
N LYS A 55 22.87 17.07 -10.17
CA LYS A 55 21.56 17.72 -10.29
C LYS A 55 21.12 17.91 -11.75
N TYR A 56 22.08 18.23 -12.61
CA TYR A 56 21.86 18.47 -14.03
C TYR A 56 22.70 17.49 -14.83
N PHE A 57 22.07 16.47 -15.38
CA PHE A 57 22.69 15.63 -16.41
C PHE A 57 21.61 15.20 -17.41
N ASN A 58 22.02 15.00 -18.65
CA ASN A 58 21.14 14.72 -19.79
C ASN A 58 21.69 13.61 -20.70
N GLU A 59 22.62 12.82 -20.17
CA GLU A 59 23.31 11.76 -20.89
C GLU A 59 22.89 10.39 -20.37
N THR A 60 22.92 9.39 -21.26
CA THR A 60 22.63 8.01 -20.88
C THR A 60 23.81 7.42 -20.12
N ILE A 61 23.53 6.88 -18.94
CA ILE A 61 24.52 6.33 -18.01
C ILE A 61 24.46 4.80 -18.01
N ASN A 62 25.64 4.18 -18.11
CA ASN A 62 25.82 2.74 -17.96
C ASN A 62 26.89 2.46 -16.89
N LEU A 63 26.52 1.70 -15.87
CA LEU A 63 27.35 1.29 -14.73
C LEU A 63 27.79 -0.18 -14.78
N ASP A 64 27.81 -0.79 -15.96
CA ASP A 64 28.28 -2.16 -16.21
C ASP A 64 29.74 -2.33 -15.78
N GLY A 65 29.95 -3.09 -14.71
CA GLY A 65 31.22 -3.27 -14.02
C GLY A 65 31.08 -3.10 -12.51
N VAL A 66 30.16 -2.23 -12.08
CA VAL A 66 29.78 -2.07 -10.67
C VAL A 66 28.84 -3.20 -10.27
N VAL A 67 29.21 -3.95 -9.24
CA VAL A 67 28.46 -5.11 -8.75
C VAL A 67 27.72 -4.78 -7.46
N GLU A 68 28.32 -3.97 -6.59
CA GLU A 68 27.79 -3.65 -5.27
C GLU A 68 27.98 -2.17 -4.96
N ILE A 69 26.96 -1.57 -4.35
CA ILE A 69 27.03 -0.22 -3.76
C ILE A 69 26.64 -0.37 -2.30
N THR A 70 27.58 -0.19 -1.37
CA THR A 70 27.31 -0.43 0.06
C THR A 70 26.47 0.70 0.68
N GLY A 71 26.54 1.90 0.10
CA GLY A 71 25.69 3.04 0.46
C GLY A 71 24.43 3.12 -0.40
N ASN A 72 24.00 4.35 -0.63
CA ASN A 72 22.77 4.66 -1.33
C ASN A 72 23.01 4.99 -2.81
N ILE A 73 21.96 4.89 -3.63
CA ILE A 73 21.90 5.52 -4.95
C ILE A 73 20.94 6.70 -4.86
N PHE A 74 21.44 7.91 -5.05
CA PHE A 74 20.65 9.12 -4.89
C PHE A 74 20.66 10.03 -6.11
N HIS A 75 19.47 10.52 -6.42
CA HIS A 75 19.29 11.76 -7.14
C HIS A 75 18.21 12.59 -6.47
N LYS A 76 18.56 13.83 -6.14
CA LYS A 76 17.60 14.86 -5.74
C LYS A 76 17.56 15.89 -6.86
N GLY A 77 16.49 15.86 -7.64
CA GLY A 77 16.27 16.80 -8.73
C GLY A 77 15.96 18.20 -8.21
N CYS A 78 15.25 18.99 -9.01
CA CYS A 78 14.78 20.28 -8.55
C CYS A 78 13.89 20.14 -7.30
N GLU A 79 13.99 21.11 -6.40
CA GLU A 79 13.03 21.24 -5.29
C GLU A 79 11.64 21.63 -5.84
N GLU A 80 10.61 21.57 -4.99
CA GLU A 80 9.19 21.44 -5.35
C GLU A 80 8.55 22.51 -6.27
N ASP A 81 9.28 23.52 -6.73
CA ASP A 81 8.81 24.52 -7.69
C ASP A 81 9.06 24.05 -9.13
N TRP A 82 8.13 23.23 -9.63
CA TRP A 82 8.15 22.56 -10.95
C TRP A 82 8.33 23.50 -12.15
N GLU A 83 8.02 24.79 -11.99
CA GLU A 83 7.99 25.76 -13.09
C GLU A 83 9.40 26.22 -13.52
N GLU A 84 10.42 26.01 -12.69
CA GLU A 84 11.79 26.48 -12.96
C GLU A 84 12.76 25.37 -13.42
N CYS A 85 12.27 24.14 -13.61
CA CYS A 85 13.12 23.05 -14.10
C CYS A 85 13.19 23.03 -15.62
N GLU A 86 14.38 23.27 -16.16
CA GLU A 86 14.66 22.88 -17.54
C GLU A 86 14.52 21.36 -17.67
N LEU A 87 13.63 20.92 -18.56
CA LEU A 87 13.48 19.52 -18.90
C LEU A 87 14.70 19.09 -19.73
N PRO A 88 15.58 18.23 -19.20
CA PRO A 88 16.68 17.71 -20.00
C PRO A 88 16.13 16.82 -21.12
N LEU A 89 16.95 16.56 -22.14
CA LEU A 89 16.64 15.54 -23.13
C LEU A 89 16.45 14.18 -22.44
N PRO A 90 15.57 13.30 -22.94
CA PRO A 90 15.37 11.98 -22.37
C PRO A 90 16.68 11.18 -22.30
N PHE A 91 16.92 10.53 -21.16
CA PHE A 91 18.09 9.68 -20.94
C PHE A 91 17.74 8.41 -20.15
N SER A 92 18.71 7.52 -19.98
CA SER A 92 18.54 6.25 -19.28
C SER A 92 19.67 6.01 -18.29
N ILE A 93 19.38 5.26 -17.22
CA ILE A 93 20.38 4.77 -16.27
C ILE A 93 20.29 3.25 -16.26
N SER A 94 21.41 2.57 -16.45
CA SER A 94 21.44 1.11 -16.53
C SER A 94 22.65 0.48 -15.84
N SER A 95 22.46 -0.72 -15.32
CA SER A 95 23.55 -1.63 -14.92
C SER A 95 23.07 -3.07 -15.02
N SER A 96 23.75 -3.87 -15.85
CA SER A 96 23.54 -5.31 -15.94
C SER A 96 24.38 -6.10 -14.93
N THR A 97 25.30 -5.45 -14.20
CA THR A 97 26.17 -6.12 -13.23
C THR A 97 25.79 -5.86 -11.78
N LEU A 98 25.06 -4.77 -11.49
CA LEU A 98 24.66 -4.41 -10.15
C LEU A 98 23.72 -5.48 -9.57
N THR A 99 24.12 -6.07 -8.44
CA THR A 99 23.37 -7.13 -7.76
C THR A 99 22.81 -6.71 -6.41
N GLU A 100 23.48 -5.78 -5.72
CA GLU A 100 23.15 -5.39 -4.34
C GLU A 100 23.36 -3.89 -4.09
N VAL A 101 22.43 -3.29 -3.33
CA VAL A 101 22.54 -1.94 -2.76
C VAL A 101 22.35 -2.02 -1.25
N GLY A 102 23.34 -1.57 -0.48
CA GLY A 102 23.35 -1.62 0.99
C GLY A 102 22.54 -0.49 1.65
N GLY A 103 22.16 0.54 0.90
CA GLY A 103 21.28 1.62 1.35
C GLY A 103 19.97 1.67 0.55
N ASP A 104 19.48 2.89 0.33
CA ASP A 104 18.30 3.19 -0.48
C ASP A 104 18.66 3.46 -1.95
N ILE A 105 17.71 3.21 -2.85
CA ILE A 105 17.68 3.78 -4.20
C ILE A 105 16.59 4.85 -4.21
N GLN A 106 16.97 6.12 -4.33
CA GLN A 106 16.02 7.23 -4.36
C GLN A 106 16.20 8.14 -5.56
N PHE A 107 15.15 8.22 -6.38
CA PHE A 107 15.02 9.19 -7.45
C PHE A 107 13.77 10.03 -7.17
N LYS A 108 13.99 11.31 -6.87
CA LYS A 108 12.91 12.25 -6.54
C LYS A 108 12.98 13.46 -7.46
N TYR A 109 11.83 13.85 -8.01
CA TYR A 109 11.69 15.05 -8.85
C TYR A 109 12.65 15.04 -10.05
N PHE A 110 12.85 13.86 -10.62
CA PHE A 110 13.92 13.63 -11.57
C PHE A 110 13.43 13.70 -13.01
N GLN A 111 13.68 14.83 -13.65
CA GLN A 111 13.22 15.13 -14.99
C GLN A 111 14.07 14.41 -16.05
N GLY A 112 13.42 13.95 -17.11
CA GLY A 112 14.06 13.35 -18.29
C GLY A 112 14.56 11.91 -18.13
N LEU A 113 14.48 11.31 -16.92
CA LEU A 113 14.76 9.89 -16.73
C LEU A 113 13.66 9.06 -17.43
N GLN A 114 13.98 8.50 -18.59
CA GLN A 114 13.04 7.70 -19.39
C GLN A 114 13.10 6.21 -19.07
N GLU A 115 14.29 5.70 -18.71
CA GLU A 115 14.50 4.31 -18.37
C GLU A 115 15.46 4.14 -17.19
N LEU A 116 15.07 3.27 -16.25
CA LEU A 116 15.92 2.79 -15.16
C LEU A 116 15.98 1.26 -15.22
N SER A 117 17.18 0.70 -15.46
CA SER A 117 17.35 -0.73 -15.71
C SER A 117 18.46 -1.34 -14.85
N PHE A 118 18.06 -2.14 -13.85
CA PHE A 118 18.92 -2.94 -12.99
C PHE A 118 18.43 -4.41 -12.95
N PRO A 119 18.46 -5.13 -14.09
CA PRO A 119 17.82 -6.45 -14.22
C PRO A 119 18.42 -7.52 -13.31
N ASN A 120 19.68 -7.37 -12.88
CA ASN A 120 20.37 -8.29 -12.00
C ASN A 120 20.39 -7.87 -10.52
N LEU A 121 19.79 -6.72 -10.18
CA LEU A 121 19.65 -6.28 -8.80
C LEU A 121 18.71 -7.23 -8.08
N THR A 122 19.18 -7.85 -7.00
CA THR A 122 18.41 -8.83 -6.22
C THR A 122 18.02 -8.32 -4.83
N LEU A 123 18.80 -7.38 -4.30
CA LEU A 123 18.68 -6.91 -2.92
C LEU A 123 18.92 -5.41 -2.83
N VAL A 124 18.01 -4.73 -2.15
CA VAL A 124 18.19 -3.35 -1.65
C VAL A 124 17.94 -3.37 -0.15
N GLN A 125 18.94 -3.12 0.68
CA GLN A 125 18.73 -3.19 2.14
C GLN A 125 17.77 -2.11 2.64
N GLY A 126 17.81 -0.92 2.04
CA GLY A 126 16.90 0.18 2.33
C GLY A 126 15.65 0.13 1.43
N SER A 127 15.34 1.25 0.82
CA SER A 127 14.10 1.51 0.11
C SER A 127 14.35 1.75 -1.37
N VAL A 128 13.40 1.38 -2.24
CA VAL A 128 13.34 1.85 -3.62
C VAL A 128 12.24 2.90 -3.70
N LEU A 129 12.65 4.16 -3.88
CA LEU A 129 11.80 5.35 -3.82
C LEU A 129 11.86 6.09 -5.17
N LEU A 130 10.88 5.83 -6.03
CA LEU A 130 10.72 6.51 -7.32
C LEU A 130 9.56 7.49 -7.21
N ARG A 131 9.83 8.75 -6.87
CA ARG A 131 8.80 9.76 -6.57
C ARG A 131 8.83 10.89 -7.58
N ARG A 132 7.68 11.11 -8.24
CA ARG A 132 7.51 12.19 -9.24
C ARG A 132 8.56 12.09 -10.35
N VAL A 133 8.74 10.87 -10.87
CA VAL A 133 9.59 10.58 -12.04
C VAL A 133 8.68 10.36 -13.24
N HIS A 134 7.97 11.42 -13.65
CA HIS A 134 6.84 11.31 -14.56
C HIS A 134 7.24 10.89 -15.97
N GLU A 135 8.47 11.18 -16.38
CA GLU A 135 9.04 10.83 -17.68
C GLU A 135 9.49 9.36 -17.76
N LEU A 136 9.54 8.64 -16.64
CA LEU A 136 9.98 7.24 -16.61
C LEU A 136 8.95 6.36 -17.33
N GLU A 137 9.35 5.79 -18.46
CA GLU A 137 8.53 4.91 -19.28
C GLU A 137 8.82 3.42 -19.03
N ARG A 138 10.08 3.10 -18.68
CA ARG A 138 10.58 1.73 -18.48
C ARG A 138 11.32 1.59 -17.14
N LEU A 139 10.88 0.66 -16.32
CA LEU A 139 11.54 0.24 -15.09
C LEU A 139 11.83 -1.25 -15.18
N ASP A 140 13.11 -1.62 -15.17
CA ASP A 140 13.55 -3.00 -15.12
C ASP A 140 14.29 -3.27 -13.82
N ILE A 141 13.61 -4.01 -12.95
CA ILE A 141 14.11 -4.52 -11.66
C ILE A 141 13.79 -6.01 -11.61
N THR A 142 13.95 -6.70 -12.75
CA THR A 142 13.46 -8.07 -12.99
C THR A 142 13.71 -9.01 -11.81
N LYS A 143 14.93 -9.03 -11.26
CA LYS A 143 15.32 -9.95 -10.19
C LYS A 143 15.24 -9.37 -8.77
N LEU A 144 14.73 -8.17 -8.58
CA LEU A 144 14.68 -7.53 -7.27
C LEU A 144 13.70 -8.28 -6.36
N ALA A 145 14.22 -9.16 -5.52
CA ALA A 145 13.42 -10.05 -4.68
C ALA A 145 13.27 -9.54 -3.25
N ARG A 146 14.17 -8.66 -2.79
CA ARG A 146 14.23 -8.20 -1.40
C ARG A 146 14.52 -6.71 -1.32
N LEU A 147 13.67 -6.01 -0.58
CA LEU A 147 13.78 -4.57 -0.33
C LEU A 147 13.10 -4.21 0.99
N GLY A 148 13.41 -3.08 1.61
CA GLY A 148 12.75 -2.65 2.85
C GLY A 148 11.42 -1.96 2.59
N TYR A 149 11.40 -1.04 1.62
CA TYR A 149 10.20 -0.30 1.23
C TYR A 149 10.20 0.02 -0.26
N PHE A 150 9.05 -0.12 -0.94
CA PHE A 150 8.90 0.23 -2.35
C PHE A 150 7.87 1.33 -2.53
N ALA A 151 8.22 2.42 -3.23
CA ALA A 151 7.28 3.46 -3.64
C ALA A 151 7.46 3.85 -5.10
N LEU A 152 6.34 3.95 -5.82
CA LEU A 152 6.30 4.31 -7.23
C LEU A 152 5.27 5.40 -7.54
N GLU A 153 5.75 6.51 -8.07
CA GLU A 153 4.97 7.61 -8.65
C GLU A 153 5.64 8.03 -9.97
N ALA A 154 5.28 7.32 -11.04
CA ALA A 154 5.84 7.45 -12.39
C ALA A 154 4.70 7.36 -13.42
N ALA A 155 4.00 8.46 -13.66
CA ALA A 155 2.73 8.45 -14.39
C ALA A 155 2.81 7.88 -15.81
N ASN A 156 3.93 8.06 -16.52
CA ASN A 156 4.12 7.55 -17.87
C ASN A 156 4.74 6.14 -17.92
N LEU A 157 4.95 5.49 -16.77
CA LEU A 157 5.53 4.15 -16.72
C LEU A 157 4.56 3.16 -17.35
N THR A 158 4.96 2.57 -18.47
CA THR A 158 4.16 1.58 -19.22
C THR A 158 4.77 0.19 -19.18
N SER A 159 6.09 0.09 -18.98
CA SER A 159 6.81 -1.18 -18.88
C SER A 159 7.46 -1.32 -17.51
N LEU A 160 6.93 -2.21 -16.68
CA LEU A 160 7.53 -2.64 -15.41
C LEU A 160 7.96 -4.10 -15.53
N GLN A 161 9.27 -4.36 -15.50
CA GLN A 161 9.81 -5.72 -15.41
C GLN A 161 10.21 -6.01 -13.96
N HIS A 162 9.50 -6.95 -13.35
CA HIS A 162 9.71 -7.41 -11.98
C HIS A 162 9.11 -8.81 -11.86
N GLU A 163 9.90 -9.81 -11.45
CA GLU A 163 9.45 -11.20 -11.37
C GLU A 163 8.64 -11.46 -10.11
N ARG A 164 9.19 -11.10 -8.93
CA ARG A 164 8.54 -11.31 -7.64
C ARG A 164 9.24 -10.57 -6.51
N LEU A 165 8.44 -10.14 -5.53
CA LEU A 165 8.92 -9.75 -4.21
C LEU A 165 8.83 -10.96 -3.26
N GLU A 166 9.92 -11.32 -2.59
CA GLU A 166 9.99 -12.49 -1.70
C GLU A 166 9.93 -12.13 -0.21
N ALA A 167 10.53 -11.00 0.19
CA ALA A 167 10.60 -10.59 1.58
C ALA A 167 10.99 -9.11 1.71
N PHE A 168 10.65 -8.53 2.86
CA PHE A 168 11.20 -7.24 3.27
C PHE A 168 12.53 -7.39 4.01
N THR A 169 13.44 -6.46 3.78
CA THR A 169 14.69 -6.36 4.56
C THR A 169 14.40 -5.76 5.93
N GLY A 170 15.16 -6.18 6.95
CA GLY A 170 14.85 -5.92 8.35
C GLY A 170 15.23 -4.52 8.87
N ASP A 171 15.95 -3.73 8.08
CA ASP A 171 16.45 -2.42 8.53
C ASP A 171 15.33 -1.37 8.59
N ASN A 172 14.38 -1.47 7.66
CA ASN A 172 13.11 -0.75 7.73
C ASN A 172 12.07 -1.70 8.32
N LYS A 173 11.81 -1.61 9.63
CA LYS A 173 10.80 -2.40 10.39
C LYS A 173 9.36 -2.38 9.81
N TYR A 174 9.15 -1.72 8.68
CA TYR A 174 7.92 -1.39 8.02
C TYR A 174 7.98 -1.94 6.59
N GLY A 175 7.84 -3.25 6.43
CA GLY A 175 7.73 -3.83 5.10
C GLY A 175 6.53 -3.26 4.37
N ALA A 176 6.75 -2.44 3.34
CA ALA A 176 5.65 -1.75 2.67
C ALA A 176 5.83 -1.53 1.16
N VAL A 177 4.70 -1.51 0.46
CA VAL A 177 4.60 -1.26 -0.98
C VAL A 177 3.56 -0.16 -1.20
N SER A 178 3.96 0.92 -1.87
CA SER A 178 3.11 2.07 -2.19
C SER A 178 3.11 2.34 -3.69
N LEU A 179 1.97 2.10 -4.34
CA LEU A 179 1.79 2.29 -5.77
C LEU A 179 0.88 3.49 -6.01
N GLY A 180 1.53 4.62 -6.30
CA GLY A 180 0.90 5.94 -6.35
C GLY A 180 0.57 6.43 -7.75
N ALA A 181 1.35 6.09 -8.78
CA ALA A 181 1.03 6.37 -10.18
C ALA A 181 1.88 5.53 -11.14
N ALA A 182 1.24 4.91 -12.14
CA ALA A 182 1.87 4.19 -13.25
C ALA A 182 0.80 3.81 -14.30
N ALA A 183 1.15 3.79 -15.58
CA ALA A 183 0.29 3.33 -16.67
C ALA A 183 0.53 1.84 -17.04
N VAL A 184 1.04 1.05 -16.10
CA VAL A 184 1.30 -0.39 -16.29
C VAL A 184 0.00 -1.20 -16.30
N GLU A 185 0.03 -2.36 -16.96
CA GLU A 185 -1.13 -3.26 -17.06
C GLU A 185 -1.35 -4.09 -15.78
N SER A 186 -0.28 -4.39 -15.04
CA SER A 186 -0.34 -5.19 -13.81
C SER A 186 0.76 -4.80 -12.82
N VAL A 187 0.49 -5.07 -11.55
CA VAL A 187 1.41 -4.88 -10.41
C VAL A 187 1.52 -6.16 -9.56
N ASP A 188 1.00 -7.28 -10.06
CA ASP A 188 0.85 -8.53 -9.31
C ASP A 188 2.19 -9.14 -8.87
N SER A 189 3.29 -8.82 -9.54
CA SER A 189 4.61 -9.35 -9.17
C SER A 189 5.03 -8.94 -7.75
N PHE A 190 4.54 -7.82 -7.20
CA PHE A 190 4.77 -7.43 -5.80
C PHE A 190 3.97 -8.27 -4.79
N PHE A 191 2.90 -8.91 -5.23
CA PHE A 191 1.92 -9.55 -4.36
C PHE A 191 1.77 -11.05 -4.60
N SER A 192 2.37 -11.58 -5.66
CA SER A 192 2.19 -12.98 -6.10
C SER A 192 2.73 -14.03 -5.12
N TYR A 193 3.74 -13.66 -4.31
CA TYR A 193 4.41 -14.56 -3.37
C TYR A 193 3.85 -14.41 -1.95
N PRO A 194 3.69 -15.50 -1.18
CA PRO A 194 3.20 -15.46 0.19
C PRO A 194 4.26 -14.91 1.14
N ILE A 195 4.34 -13.58 1.22
CA ILE A 195 5.20 -12.90 2.18
C ILE A 195 4.57 -13.00 3.57
N TYR A 196 5.37 -13.43 4.54
CA TYR A 196 5.14 -13.18 5.95
C TYR A 196 5.97 -11.95 6.28
N ALA A 197 5.36 -10.77 6.41
CA ALA A 197 6.14 -9.59 6.75
C ALA A 197 6.88 -9.85 8.08
N ASN A 198 8.21 -9.95 8.00
CA ASN A 198 9.09 -10.36 9.11
C ASN A 198 9.20 -9.21 10.13
N GLY A 199 9.21 -9.57 11.43
CA GLY A 199 9.51 -8.64 12.53
C GLY A 199 8.31 -7.79 12.94
N SER A 200 7.65 -8.16 14.05
CA SER A 200 6.39 -7.58 14.55
C SER A 200 5.40 -7.28 13.43
N ALA A 201 4.45 -8.20 13.21
CA ALA A 201 3.35 -8.06 12.26
C ALA A 201 2.44 -6.83 12.45
N GLU A 202 2.85 -5.85 13.26
CA GLU A 202 2.12 -4.67 13.68
C GLU A 202 2.26 -3.47 12.71
N GLN A 203 3.08 -3.54 11.65
CA GLN A 203 3.36 -2.35 10.82
C GLN A 203 3.60 -2.59 9.31
N SER A 204 3.31 -3.78 8.78
CA SER A 204 3.43 -4.03 7.33
C SER A 204 2.25 -3.44 6.56
N SER A 205 2.51 -2.66 5.51
CA SER A 205 1.44 -1.93 4.82
C SER A 205 1.55 -1.97 3.31
N VAL A 206 0.42 -2.15 2.65
CA VAL A 206 0.28 -2.07 1.21
C VAL A 206 -0.73 -0.98 0.90
N TYR A 207 -0.30 -0.01 0.11
CA TYR A 207 -1.14 1.07 -0.37
C TYR A 207 -1.16 1.07 -1.90
N ILE A 208 -2.34 0.91 -2.47
CA ILE A 208 -2.55 0.89 -3.91
C ILE A 208 -3.60 1.95 -4.26
N ASN A 209 -3.21 2.95 -5.04
CA ASN A 209 -4.13 3.95 -5.58
C ASN A 209 -4.41 3.67 -7.06
N THR A 210 -5.38 2.79 -7.34
CA THR A 210 -5.77 2.42 -8.71
C THR A 210 -6.41 3.55 -9.48
N GLY A 211 -6.91 4.60 -8.82
CA GLY A 211 -7.31 5.85 -9.48
C GLY A 211 -6.16 6.55 -10.22
N ARG A 212 -4.91 6.16 -9.93
CA ARG A 212 -3.69 6.59 -10.60
C ARG A 212 -2.93 5.43 -11.27
N LEU A 213 -3.57 4.25 -11.37
CA LEU A 213 -3.12 3.10 -12.14
C LEU A 213 -4.16 2.79 -13.23
N PRO A 214 -4.33 3.67 -14.23
CA PRO A 214 -5.50 3.66 -15.10
C PRO A 214 -5.67 2.39 -15.94
N ASN A 215 -4.62 1.59 -16.09
CA ASN A 215 -4.63 0.35 -16.88
C ASN A 215 -4.73 -0.92 -16.03
N VAL A 216 -4.58 -0.82 -14.70
CA VAL A 216 -4.74 -1.96 -13.78
C VAL A 216 -6.23 -2.16 -13.50
N ARG A 217 -6.75 -3.34 -13.83
CA ARG A 217 -8.19 -3.72 -13.69
C ARG A 217 -8.44 -4.81 -12.66
N GLU A 218 -7.40 -5.56 -12.32
CA GLU A 218 -7.45 -6.63 -11.33
C GLU A 218 -6.17 -6.59 -10.48
N ILE A 219 -6.30 -6.96 -9.20
CA ILE A 219 -5.18 -7.13 -8.28
C ILE A 219 -5.32 -8.48 -7.59
N ASN A 220 -4.28 -9.32 -7.72
CA ASN A 220 -4.17 -10.58 -6.99
C ASN A 220 -3.24 -10.41 -5.78
N PHE A 221 -3.82 -10.28 -4.58
CA PHE A 221 -3.05 -10.03 -3.37
C PHE A 221 -2.73 -11.32 -2.62
N GLY A 222 -1.49 -11.81 -2.73
CA GLY A 222 -1.08 -13.13 -2.24
C GLY A 222 -0.28 -13.17 -0.93
N TRP A 223 -0.05 -12.06 -0.23
CA TRP A 223 0.73 -12.10 1.01
C TRP A 223 0.01 -12.93 2.08
N ALA A 224 0.77 -13.74 2.83
CA ALA A 224 0.20 -14.61 3.86
C ALA A 224 -0.22 -13.82 5.10
N ARG A 225 0.49 -12.72 5.41
CA ARG A 225 0.16 -11.84 6.53
C ARG A 225 0.51 -10.39 6.23
N VAL A 226 -0.43 -9.48 6.46
CA VAL A 226 -0.23 -8.03 6.33
C VAL A 226 -1.00 -7.29 7.43
N ASP A 227 -0.44 -6.22 7.99
CA ASP A 227 -1.17 -5.39 8.95
C ASP A 227 -2.25 -4.58 8.24
N THR A 228 -1.87 -3.78 7.23
CA THR A 228 -2.82 -2.94 6.49
C THR A 228 -2.73 -3.17 4.99
N LEU A 229 -3.84 -3.56 4.37
CA LEU A 229 -4.05 -3.55 2.92
C LEU A 229 -5.06 -2.47 2.57
N SER A 230 -4.60 -1.41 1.90
CA SER A 230 -5.43 -0.28 1.47
C SER A 230 -5.45 -0.18 -0.05
N ILE A 231 -6.63 -0.40 -0.61
CA ILE A 231 -6.89 -0.35 -2.04
C ILE A 231 -7.90 0.76 -2.28
N ARG A 232 -7.45 1.79 -2.99
CA ARG A 232 -8.28 2.92 -3.39
C ARG A 232 -8.35 3.01 -4.90
N GLY A 233 -9.54 3.02 -5.48
CA GLY A 233 -9.70 3.58 -6.81
C GLY A 233 -10.94 3.14 -7.55
N ASN A 234 -10.82 3.00 -8.86
CA ASN A 234 -11.96 3.03 -9.76
C ASN A 234 -11.98 1.81 -10.69
N ASP A 235 -13.09 1.09 -10.64
CA ASP A 235 -13.43 -0.06 -11.47
C ASP A 235 -12.36 -1.18 -11.43
N ILE A 236 -11.95 -1.56 -10.21
CA ILE A 236 -10.93 -2.59 -9.96
C ILE A 236 -11.56 -3.82 -9.26
N ALA A 237 -11.17 -5.01 -9.71
CA ALA A 237 -11.45 -6.27 -9.02
C ALA A 237 -10.29 -6.66 -8.09
N VAL A 238 -10.59 -7.16 -6.89
CA VAL A 238 -9.57 -7.61 -5.93
C VAL A 238 -9.76 -9.09 -5.64
N THR A 239 -8.72 -9.87 -5.86
CA THR A 239 -8.66 -11.29 -5.50
C THR A 239 -7.69 -11.46 -4.34
N LEU A 240 -8.21 -11.99 -3.23
CA LEU A 240 -7.46 -12.25 -2.01
C LEU A 240 -6.88 -13.67 -2.05
N GLY A 241 -5.55 -13.74 -2.12
CA GLY A 241 -4.76 -14.94 -2.32
C GLY A 241 -4.28 -15.13 -3.76
N THR A 242 -3.36 -16.07 -3.93
CA THR A 242 -2.89 -16.58 -5.22
C THR A 242 -2.79 -18.10 -5.13
N SER A 243 -2.47 -18.78 -6.22
CA SER A 243 -2.22 -20.24 -6.23
C SER A 243 -1.16 -20.72 -5.24
N ARG A 244 -0.37 -19.81 -4.65
CA ARG A 244 0.67 -20.10 -3.64
C ARG A 244 0.23 -19.80 -2.21
N THR A 245 -0.91 -19.13 -2.02
CA THR A 245 -1.42 -18.71 -0.71
C THR A 245 -2.48 -19.69 -0.24
N THR A 246 -2.25 -20.34 0.90
CA THR A 246 -3.21 -21.28 1.50
C THR A 246 -3.94 -20.73 2.71
N SER A 247 -3.34 -19.75 3.39
CA SER A 247 -3.89 -19.09 4.56
C SER A 247 -3.49 -17.62 4.49
N MET A 248 -4.39 -16.73 4.89
CA MET A 248 -4.13 -15.30 4.89
C MET A 248 -4.72 -14.61 6.13
N GLU A 249 -3.94 -13.72 6.72
CA GLU A 249 -4.33 -12.86 7.84
C GLU A 249 -4.10 -11.39 7.45
N ILE A 250 -5.17 -10.58 7.44
CA ILE A 250 -5.13 -9.14 7.20
C ILE A 250 -5.55 -8.43 8.49
N GLY A 251 -4.72 -7.57 9.05
CA GLY A 251 -5.11 -6.76 10.22
C GLY A 251 -6.25 -5.79 9.87
N SER A 252 -6.09 -5.02 8.80
CA SER A 252 -7.00 -3.99 8.31
C SER A 252 -7.07 -3.99 6.79
N LEU A 253 -8.22 -4.33 6.23
CA LEU A 253 -8.55 -4.24 4.82
C LEU A 253 -9.37 -2.96 4.58
N ILE A 254 -8.80 -2.01 3.82
CA ILE A 254 -9.47 -0.76 3.45
C ILE A 254 -9.72 -0.79 1.95
N ILE A 255 -10.99 -0.64 1.60
CA ILE A 255 -11.49 -0.65 0.24
C ILE A 255 -12.22 0.68 0.05
N ASP A 256 -11.66 1.56 -0.78
CA ASP A 256 -12.21 2.90 -1.01
C ASP A 256 -12.41 3.19 -2.51
N GLY A 257 -13.58 3.70 -2.88
CA GLY A 257 -13.95 4.01 -4.25
C GLY A 257 -14.74 2.92 -4.96
N ASN A 258 -14.72 2.90 -6.29
CA ASN A 258 -15.48 1.96 -7.10
C ASN A 258 -14.70 0.65 -7.27
N ILE A 259 -15.06 -0.37 -6.50
CA ILE A 259 -14.41 -1.68 -6.51
C ILE A 259 -15.44 -2.67 -7.05
N THR A 260 -15.15 -3.34 -8.16
CA THR A 260 -16.14 -4.20 -8.85
C THR A 260 -16.43 -5.48 -8.08
N GLY A 261 -15.51 -5.92 -7.22
CA GLY A 261 -15.71 -7.05 -6.32
C GLY A 261 -14.47 -7.38 -5.49
N VAL A 262 -14.70 -8.12 -4.41
CA VAL A 262 -13.65 -8.75 -3.60
C VAL A 262 -13.92 -10.24 -3.62
N SER A 263 -12.97 -11.00 -4.14
CA SER A 263 -13.09 -12.45 -4.22
C SER A 263 -11.96 -13.12 -3.44
N ARG A 264 -12.12 -14.40 -3.13
CA ARG A 264 -11.10 -15.24 -2.52
C ARG A 264 -10.58 -16.19 -3.59
N HIS A 265 -9.26 -16.32 -3.70
CA HIS A 265 -8.64 -17.34 -4.53
C HIS A 265 -8.90 -18.75 -3.97
N GLU A 266 -9.20 -19.73 -4.81
CA GLU A 266 -9.63 -21.09 -4.42
C GLU A 266 -8.65 -21.85 -3.52
N SER A 267 -7.36 -21.52 -3.59
CA SER A 267 -6.33 -22.14 -2.76
C SER A 267 -6.35 -21.66 -1.30
N VAL A 268 -6.96 -20.50 -1.02
CA VAL A 268 -7.03 -19.93 0.32
C VAL A 268 -8.10 -20.66 1.12
N LYS A 269 -7.66 -21.47 2.07
CA LYS A 269 -8.53 -22.27 2.95
C LYS A 269 -8.98 -21.47 4.17
N ASN A 270 -8.11 -20.59 4.67
CA ASN A 270 -8.36 -19.76 5.84
C ASN A 270 -8.08 -18.29 5.48
N LEU A 271 -9.07 -17.42 5.66
CA LEU A 271 -8.98 -15.98 5.46
C LEU A 271 -9.56 -15.24 6.66
N THR A 272 -8.67 -14.69 7.48
CA THR A 272 -9.00 -13.90 8.66
C THR A 272 -8.71 -12.43 8.40
N VAL A 273 -9.68 -11.57 8.72
CA VAL A 273 -9.54 -10.12 8.62
C VAL A 273 -9.88 -9.50 9.98
N GLY A 274 -9.00 -8.67 10.53
CA GLY A 274 -9.29 -7.95 11.77
C GLY A 274 -10.39 -6.91 11.53
N ARG A 275 -10.10 -5.91 10.69
CA ARG A 275 -11.03 -4.85 10.30
C ARG A 275 -11.22 -4.83 8.79
N CYS A 276 -12.44 -4.68 8.32
CA CYS A 276 -12.77 -4.37 6.94
C CYS A 276 -13.48 -3.03 6.88
N THR A 277 -12.95 -2.07 6.12
CA THR A 277 -13.57 -0.76 5.88
C THR A 277 -13.90 -0.63 4.40
N VAL A 278 -15.18 -0.40 4.11
CA VAL A 278 -15.69 -0.14 2.75
C VAL A 278 -16.15 1.32 2.68
N GLY A 279 -15.53 2.10 1.81
CA GLY A 279 -15.69 3.54 1.72
C GLY A 279 -15.98 4.03 0.31
N SER A 280 -16.76 5.12 0.20
CA SER A 280 -16.89 5.91 -1.03
C SER A 280 -17.30 5.12 -2.28
N VAL A 281 -18.07 4.04 -2.12
CA VAL A 281 -18.56 3.23 -3.23
C VAL A 281 -19.71 3.96 -3.95
N HIS A 282 -19.55 4.22 -5.25
CA HIS A 282 -20.52 5.00 -6.04
C HIS A 282 -21.21 4.20 -7.15
N SER A 283 -20.53 3.22 -7.76
CA SER A 283 -21.09 2.42 -8.86
C SER A 283 -21.41 0.97 -8.48
N THR A 284 -20.66 0.37 -7.54
CA THR A 284 -20.86 -1.02 -7.14
C THR A 284 -22.14 -1.17 -6.33
N LYS A 285 -23.04 -2.03 -6.81
CA LYS A 285 -24.35 -2.28 -6.19
C LYS A 285 -24.32 -3.36 -5.12
N SER A 286 -23.55 -4.43 -5.33
CA SER A 286 -23.48 -5.55 -4.41
C SER A 286 -22.03 -5.88 -4.11
N LEU A 287 -21.73 -6.16 -2.84
CA LEU A 287 -20.41 -6.57 -2.38
C LEU A 287 -20.51 -7.85 -1.57
N GLU A 288 -19.83 -8.90 -2.01
CA GLU A 288 -19.69 -10.15 -1.27
C GLU A 288 -18.36 -10.15 -0.49
N LEU A 289 -18.43 -10.49 0.80
CA LEU A 289 -17.26 -10.54 1.68
C LEU A 289 -16.84 -12.00 1.90
N PRO A 290 -15.66 -12.44 1.41
CA PRO A 290 -15.33 -13.85 1.41
C PRO A 290 -14.48 -14.22 2.64
N PHE A 291 -14.87 -13.84 3.86
CA PHE A 291 -14.01 -14.01 5.06
C PHE A 291 -14.47 -15.18 5.95
N ASP A 292 -13.51 -15.93 6.51
CA ASP A 292 -13.82 -16.97 7.51
C ASP A 292 -14.02 -16.36 8.90
N GLN A 293 -13.27 -15.30 9.21
CA GLN A 293 -13.36 -14.53 10.44
C GLN A 293 -13.22 -13.04 10.14
N LEU A 294 -14.12 -12.22 10.69
CA LEU A 294 -14.05 -10.76 10.66
C LEU A 294 -14.36 -10.19 12.05
N ALA A 295 -13.47 -9.37 12.60
CA ALA A 295 -13.71 -8.74 13.91
C ALA A 295 -14.42 -7.38 13.82
N ASN A 296 -14.27 -6.63 12.73
CA ASN A 296 -14.98 -5.36 12.56
C ASN A 296 -15.32 -5.06 11.10
N LEU A 297 -16.58 -4.73 10.83
CA LEU A 297 -17.03 -4.24 9.52
C LEU A 297 -17.46 -2.77 9.64
N THR A 298 -16.79 -1.90 8.90
CA THR A 298 -17.18 -0.48 8.74
C THR A 298 -17.61 -0.24 7.30
N ILE A 299 -18.80 0.32 7.08
CA ILE A 299 -19.29 0.72 5.75
C ILE A 299 -19.71 2.19 5.80
N LYS A 300 -19.04 3.02 5.00
CA LYS A 300 -19.23 4.47 5.06
C LYS A 300 -19.34 5.12 3.70
N LEU A 301 -20.13 6.18 3.61
CA LEU A 301 -20.20 7.09 2.46
C LEU A 301 -20.45 6.36 1.11
N SER A 302 -21.08 5.20 1.15
CA SER A 302 -21.20 4.27 0.02
C SER A 302 -22.57 4.41 -0.63
N LYS A 303 -22.76 5.52 -1.36
CA LYS A 303 -24.06 5.92 -1.95
C LYS A 303 -24.53 5.04 -3.12
N GLY A 304 -23.64 4.24 -3.70
CA GLY A 304 -23.96 3.31 -4.78
C GLY A 304 -24.33 1.91 -4.32
N LEU A 305 -23.92 1.54 -3.10
CA LEU A 305 -24.03 0.19 -2.56
C LEU A 305 -25.48 -0.09 -2.13
N GLU A 306 -26.05 -1.16 -2.66
CA GLU A 306 -27.42 -1.62 -2.44
C GLU A 306 -27.45 -2.86 -1.51
N THR A 307 -26.44 -3.74 -1.59
CA THR A 307 -26.40 -4.98 -0.80
C THR A 307 -24.98 -5.35 -0.38
N VAL A 308 -24.86 -5.95 0.81
CA VAL A 308 -23.63 -6.58 1.30
C VAL A 308 -23.96 -8.01 1.66
N LYS A 309 -23.19 -8.96 1.14
CA LYS A 309 -23.36 -10.38 1.40
C LYS A 309 -22.25 -10.90 2.29
N LEU A 310 -22.64 -11.41 3.45
CA LEU A 310 -21.76 -12.10 4.40
C LEU A 310 -21.75 -13.60 4.10
N PRO A 311 -20.64 -14.31 4.39
CA PRO A 311 -20.58 -15.75 4.25
C PRO A 311 -21.31 -16.42 5.41
N GLN A 312 -21.79 -17.65 5.23
CA GLN A 312 -22.42 -18.42 6.32
C GLN A 312 -21.50 -18.60 7.54
N ALA A 313 -20.17 -18.58 7.33
CA ALA A 313 -19.17 -18.62 8.40
C ALA A 313 -19.34 -17.47 9.43
N ALA A 314 -20.00 -16.37 9.05
CA ALA A 314 -20.25 -15.23 9.94
C ALA A 314 -21.07 -15.57 11.19
N LEU A 315 -21.87 -16.65 11.17
CA LEU A 315 -22.53 -17.18 12.36
C LEU A 315 -21.53 -17.49 13.50
N ASN A 316 -20.30 -17.85 13.15
CA ASN A 316 -19.27 -18.26 14.11
C ASN A 316 -18.29 -17.14 14.49
N TRP A 317 -18.44 -15.95 13.91
CA TRP A 317 -17.52 -14.84 14.15
C TRP A 317 -17.49 -14.45 15.63
N GLU A 318 -16.28 -14.26 16.14
CA GLU A 318 -16.02 -13.73 17.49
C GLU A 318 -15.71 -12.23 17.44
N ASP A 319 -16.04 -11.53 18.52
CA ASP A 319 -15.72 -10.12 18.76
C ASP A 319 -16.14 -9.18 17.61
N PHE A 320 -17.19 -9.54 16.88
CA PHE A 320 -17.67 -8.80 15.72
C PHE A 320 -18.23 -7.44 16.12
N GLY A 321 -17.74 -6.37 15.52
CA GLY A 321 -18.31 -5.03 15.57
C GLY A 321 -18.82 -4.59 14.21
N LEU A 322 -19.92 -3.84 14.20
CA LEU A 322 -20.55 -3.34 12.98
C LEU A 322 -20.78 -1.84 13.07
N ASP A 323 -20.33 -1.13 12.04
CA ASP A 323 -20.50 0.31 11.92
C ASP A 323 -20.90 0.69 10.50
N ILE A 324 -22.08 1.29 10.33
CA ILE A 324 -22.59 1.70 9.02
C ILE A 324 -23.06 3.14 9.11
N TRP A 325 -22.56 4.01 8.24
CA TRP A 325 -23.09 5.38 8.15
C TRP A 325 -23.14 5.96 6.75
N SER A 326 -24.14 6.82 6.53
CA SER A 326 -24.33 7.59 5.29
C SER A 326 -24.36 6.70 4.03
N CYS A 327 -25.09 5.59 4.11
CA CYS A 327 -25.24 4.58 3.05
C CYS A 327 -26.69 4.49 2.58
N GLY A 328 -27.23 5.60 2.07
CA GLY A 328 -28.69 5.74 1.84
C GLY A 328 -29.34 4.79 0.82
N LYS A 329 -28.56 4.04 0.03
CA LYS A 329 -29.08 3.00 -0.88
C LYS A 329 -28.92 1.58 -0.35
N LEU A 330 -28.13 1.39 0.71
CA LEU A 330 -27.90 0.07 1.28
C LEU A 330 -29.20 -0.40 1.92
N ASP A 331 -29.77 -1.47 1.37
CA ASP A 331 -31.04 -2.02 1.83
C ASP A 331 -30.79 -3.01 2.97
N LEU A 332 -31.05 -2.56 4.20
CA LEU A 332 -31.07 -3.37 5.40
C LEU A 332 -32.52 -3.59 5.84
N GLY A 333 -33.41 -3.84 4.88
CA GLY A 333 -34.82 -4.17 5.13
C GLY A 333 -35.03 -5.60 5.64
N SER A 334 -34.16 -6.53 5.26
CA SER A 334 -34.26 -7.96 5.59
C SER A 334 -32.88 -8.61 5.54
N GLU A 335 -32.71 -9.75 6.22
CA GLU A 335 -31.52 -10.61 6.06
C GLU A 335 -31.45 -11.32 4.69
N TYR A 336 -32.49 -11.17 3.86
CA TYR A 336 -32.68 -11.85 2.58
C TYR A 336 -32.83 -10.87 1.42
N VAL A 337 -32.24 -11.23 0.29
CA VAL A 337 -32.44 -10.58 -1.02
C VAL A 337 -32.80 -11.67 -2.02
N ASP A 338 -33.90 -11.50 -2.77
CA ASP A 338 -34.38 -12.50 -3.75
C ASP A 338 -34.51 -13.94 -3.21
N ASN A 339 -34.92 -14.08 -1.94
CA ASN A 339 -35.00 -15.34 -1.16
C ASN A 339 -33.65 -16.00 -0.82
N GLU A 340 -32.52 -15.36 -1.15
CA GLU A 340 -31.20 -15.77 -0.68
C GLU A 340 -30.87 -15.03 0.61
N ARG A 341 -30.41 -15.76 1.64
CA ARG A 341 -29.93 -15.14 2.87
C ARG A 341 -28.56 -14.52 2.63
N VAL A 342 -28.48 -13.20 2.71
CA VAL A 342 -27.25 -12.43 2.47
C VAL A 342 -26.61 -11.93 3.76
N TRP A 343 -27.36 -11.91 4.87
CA TRP A 343 -26.86 -11.48 6.16
C TRP A 343 -26.95 -12.59 7.22
N TYR A 344 -25.91 -12.72 8.04
CA TYR A 344 -25.81 -13.69 9.11
C TYR A 344 -25.28 -12.97 10.35
N TRP A 345 -26.10 -12.89 11.39
CA TRP A 345 -25.66 -12.40 12.69
C TRP A 345 -24.81 -13.46 13.39
N PRO A 346 -23.67 -13.08 14.01
CA PRO A 346 -22.91 -14.02 14.85
C PRO A 346 -23.81 -14.64 15.92
N GLU A 347 -23.50 -15.84 16.40
CA GLU A 347 -24.20 -16.47 17.54
C GLU A 347 -23.51 -16.16 18.88
N LYS A 348 -22.29 -15.62 18.83
CA LYS A 348 -21.47 -15.21 19.98
C LYS A 348 -21.68 -13.74 20.31
N ASN A 349 -21.01 -13.26 21.35
CA ASN A 349 -21.06 -11.85 21.71
C ASN A 349 -20.60 -10.96 20.56
N ILE A 350 -21.31 -9.84 20.41
CA ILE A 350 -21.07 -8.79 19.44
C ILE A 350 -20.47 -7.62 20.22
N THR A 351 -19.37 -7.07 19.72
CA THR A 351 -18.67 -5.94 20.34
C THR A 351 -19.54 -4.70 20.31
N SER A 352 -20.00 -4.30 19.12
CA SER A 352 -20.83 -3.13 18.91
C SER A 352 -21.70 -3.24 17.66
N ILE A 353 -22.84 -2.54 17.67
CA ILE A 353 -23.70 -2.35 16.51
C ILE A 353 -24.04 -0.87 16.42
N SER A 354 -23.65 -0.23 15.33
CA SER A 354 -23.83 1.19 15.11
C SER A 354 -24.27 1.45 13.68
N MET A 355 -25.43 2.07 13.50
CA MET A 355 -26.02 2.37 12.19
C MET A 355 -26.66 3.77 12.18
N TYR A 356 -26.20 4.63 11.26
CA TYR A 356 -26.71 6.00 11.09
C TYR A 356 -27.00 6.33 9.64
N GLU A 357 -28.14 6.98 9.35
CA GLU A 357 -28.47 7.41 7.98
C GLU A 357 -28.48 6.24 6.96
N VAL A 358 -29.06 5.11 7.37
CA VAL A 358 -29.22 3.90 6.54
C VAL A 358 -30.69 3.48 6.49
N ASN A 359 -31.09 2.86 5.38
CA ASN A 359 -32.41 2.22 5.28
C ASN A 359 -32.39 0.89 6.04
N VAL A 360 -32.81 0.89 7.30
CA VAL A 360 -32.87 -0.29 8.16
C VAL A 360 -34.29 -0.55 8.67
N SER A 361 -34.70 -1.82 8.68
CA SER A 361 -35.97 -2.28 9.26
C SER A 361 -35.73 -3.28 10.40
N THR A 362 -36.75 -3.48 11.25
CA THR A 362 -36.67 -4.50 12.32
C THR A 362 -36.45 -5.91 11.78
N SER A 363 -36.97 -6.21 10.57
CA SER A 363 -36.86 -7.56 9.97
C SER A 363 -35.42 -7.95 9.60
N PHE A 364 -34.51 -6.97 9.48
CA PHE A 364 -33.08 -7.24 9.32
C PHE A 364 -32.43 -7.87 10.55
N PHE A 365 -33.09 -7.79 11.71
CA PHE A 365 -32.65 -8.39 12.96
C PHE A 365 -33.46 -9.64 13.32
N ASP A 366 -34.27 -10.20 12.42
CA ASP A 366 -35.18 -11.30 12.74
C ASP A 366 -34.46 -12.49 13.39
N SER A 367 -33.32 -12.93 12.86
CA SER A 367 -32.59 -14.07 13.45
C SER A 367 -31.88 -13.70 14.77
N PHE A 368 -31.41 -12.45 14.89
CA PHE A 368 -30.86 -11.93 16.14
C PHE A 368 -31.93 -11.90 17.24
N LEU A 369 -33.13 -11.38 16.94
CA LEU A 369 -34.25 -11.33 17.87
C LEU A 369 -34.78 -12.74 18.20
N GLU A 370 -34.81 -13.65 17.22
CA GLU A 370 -35.16 -15.06 17.44
C GLU A 370 -34.25 -15.73 18.47
N ASN A 371 -32.93 -15.48 18.39
CA ASN A 371 -31.95 -16.03 19.33
C ASN A 371 -32.24 -15.60 20.79
N HIS A 372 -32.91 -14.47 20.98
CA HIS A 372 -33.28 -13.93 22.29
C HIS A 372 -34.70 -14.26 22.76
N LYS A 373 -35.45 -15.05 22.02
CA LYS A 373 -36.76 -15.54 22.48
C LYS A 373 -36.62 -16.43 23.71
N ASN A 374 -37.72 -16.57 24.45
CA ASN A 374 -37.82 -17.39 25.67
C ASN A 374 -36.81 -17.02 26.78
N GLY A 375 -36.29 -15.79 26.79
CA GLY A 375 -35.36 -15.33 27.82
C GLY A 375 -33.90 -15.73 27.61
N ASN A 376 -33.52 -16.24 26.42
CA ASN A 376 -32.12 -16.53 26.12
C ASN A 376 -31.30 -15.23 26.05
N ASN A 377 -30.30 -15.10 26.92
CA ASN A 377 -29.40 -13.94 27.03
C ASN A 377 -27.92 -14.35 26.91
N THR A 378 -27.65 -15.48 26.24
CA THR A 378 -26.28 -16.03 26.10
C THR A 378 -25.41 -15.16 25.20
N GLN A 379 -25.94 -14.76 24.05
CA GLN A 379 -25.39 -13.70 23.22
C GLN A 379 -25.66 -12.33 23.84
N LYS A 380 -24.71 -11.40 23.73
CA LYS A 380 -24.87 -9.99 24.14
C LYS A 380 -24.21 -9.04 23.14
N VAL A 381 -24.66 -7.80 23.15
CA VAL A 381 -23.92 -6.66 22.62
C VAL A 381 -23.18 -5.99 23.78
N LEU A 382 -21.87 -5.82 23.65
CA LEU A 382 -21.01 -5.52 24.80
C LEU A 382 -20.79 -4.03 25.07
N GLU A 383 -20.50 -3.26 24.02
CA GLU A 383 -20.01 -1.88 24.15
C GLU A 383 -21.06 -0.85 23.74
N GLU A 384 -21.61 -0.98 22.52
CA GLU A 384 -22.51 0.03 21.94
C GLU A 384 -23.62 -0.61 21.10
N PHE A 385 -24.85 -0.10 21.23
CA PHE A 385 -25.96 -0.40 20.33
C PHE A 385 -26.70 0.87 19.92
N LYS A 386 -26.50 1.32 18.67
CA LYS A 386 -27.09 2.55 18.13
C LYS A 386 -27.73 2.32 16.77
N LEU A 387 -29.05 2.48 16.68
CA LEU A 387 -29.83 2.43 15.45
C LEU A 387 -30.53 3.77 15.25
N LEU A 388 -29.92 4.68 14.47
CA LEU A 388 -30.48 6.00 14.18
C LEU A 388 -30.80 6.12 12.69
N ARG A 389 -32.08 6.05 12.36
CA ARG A 389 -32.57 6.09 10.99
C ARG A 389 -32.74 7.54 10.48
N ASP A 390 -32.52 7.76 9.19
CA ASP A 390 -32.91 9.01 8.53
C ASP A 390 -34.46 9.10 8.45
N GLN A 391 -35.03 10.23 8.87
CA GLN A 391 -36.48 10.49 8.84
C GLN A 391 -37.07 10.51 7.43
N SER A 392 -36.24 10.69 6.40
CA SER A 392 -36.66 10.71 4.99
C SER A 392 -36.90 9.31 4.39
N ILE A 393 -36.57 8.24 5.13
CA ILE A 393 -36.67 6.85 4.66
C ILE A 393 -37.89 6.14 5.28
N ALA A 394 -38.60 5.34 4.47
CA ALA A 394 -39.91 4.73 4.74
C ALA A 394 -40.04 4.04 6.12
N PRO A 395 -41.26 3.98 6.73
CA PRO A 395 -41.50 3.37 8.03
C PRO A 395 -41.13 1.87 8.04
N GLY A 396 -40.33 1.43 9.01
CA GLY A 396 -39.91 0.02 9.11
C GLY A 396 -39.11 -0.38 10.34
N LEU A 397 -38.63 0.57 11.16
CA LEU A 397 -37.92 0.29 12.40
C LEU A 397 -38.86 0.44 13.61
N ASP A 398 -39.21 -0.68 14.23
CA ASP A 398 -39.81 -0.79 15.56
C ASP A 398 -38.72 -1.02 16.60
N CYS A 399 -38.61 -0.09 17.55
CA CYS A 399 -37.63 -0.12 18.63
C CYS A 399 -38.05 -0.96 19.84
N THR A 400 -39.33 -1.35 19.93
CA THR A 400 -39.89 -2.07 21.09
C THR A 400 -39.11 -3.35 21.44
N PRO A 401 -38.75 -4.23 20.48
CA PRO A 401 -37.99 -5.44 20.79
C PRO A 401 -36.59 -5.13 21.35
N PHE A 402 -35.95 -4.06 20.88
CA PHE A 402 -34.62 -3.66 21.34
C PHE A 402 -34.67 -3.02 22.73
N ASP A 403 -35.70 -2.24 23.03
CA ASP A 403 -35.94 -1.68 24.37
C ASP A 403 -36.12 -2.82 25.41
N GLU A 404 -36.81 -3.89 25.04
CA GLU A 404 -36.95 -5.08 25.89
C GLU A 404 -35.61 -5.81 26.11
N LEU A 405 -34.78 -5.94 25.06
CA LEU A 405 -33.45 -6.54 25.18
C LEU A 405 -32.50 -5.69 26.04
N HIS A 406 -32.57 -4.37 25.93
CA HIS A 406 -31.85 -3.44 26.80
C HIS A 406 -32.30 -3.59 28.26
N ALA A 407 -33.60 -3.62 28.54
CA ALA A 407 -34.12 -3.84 29.89
C ALA A 407 -33.70 -5.20 30.49
N ARG A 408 -33.41 -6.20 29.64
CA ARG A 408 -32.91 -7.53 30.03
C ARG A 408 -31.38 -7.60 30.21
N GLY A 409 -30.64 -6.52 29.92
CA GLY A 409 -29.16 -6.50 29.98
C GLY A 409 -28.49 -7.33 28.89
N VAL A 410 -29.16 -7.48 27.73
CA VAL A 410 -28.61 -8.07 26.50
C VAL A 410 -27.89 -7.01 25.65
N LEU A 411 -28.42 -5.78 25.65
CA LEU A 411 -27.80 -4.60 25.04
C LEU A 411 -27.10 -3.75 26.11
N PRO A 412 -26.06 -2.98 25.75
CA PRO A 412 -25.25 -2.21 26.70
C PRO A 412 -25.94 -0.93 27.14
N ASP A 413 -25.40 -0.26 28.17
CA ASP A 413 -25.91 1.03 28.65
C ASP A 413 -25.79 2.14 27.58
N GLU A 414 -24.81 2.04 26.68
CA GLU A 414 -24.70 2.91 25.51
C GLU A 414 -25.67 2.45 24.42
N TYR A 415 -26.95 2.72 24.66
CA TYR A 415 -28.09 2.30 23.84
C TYR A 415 -28.84 3.48 23.22
N SER A 416 -29.16 3.37 21.93
CA SER A 416 -30.09 4.27 21.24
C SER A 416 -30.81 3.56 20.09
N CYS A 417 -32.13 3.68 20.04
CA CYS A 417 -32.93 3.24 18.89
C CYS A 417 -33.96 4.30 18.55
N GLY A 418 -34.01 4.72 17.29
CA GLY A 418 -35.07 5.62 16.83
C GLY A 418 -34.73 6.35 15.54
N ASN A 419 -35.49 7.43 15.31
CA ASN A 419 -35.20 8.35 14.23
C ASN A 419 -34.08 9.30 14.66
N SER A 420 -33.12 9.54 13.77
CA SER A 420 -32.18 10.64 13.95
C SER A 420 -33.00 11.95 13.92
N THR A 421 -33.07 12.65 15.05
CA THR A 421 -33.28 14.09 15.03
C THR A 421 -31.88 14.67 14.89
N PHE A 422 -31.46 14.99 13.66
CA PHE A 422 -30.34 15.92 13.53
C PHE A 422 -30.74 17.18 14.28
N TYR A 423 -30.05 17.47 15.39
CA TYR A 423 -30.14 18.72 16.11
C TYR A 423 -29.82 19.85 15.12
N THR A 424 -30.86 20.46 14.53
CA THR A 424 -30.77 21.80 13.97
C THR A 424 -31.06 22.82 15.07
N ASP A 425 -30.36 22.75 16.20
CA ASP A 425 -30.32 23.87 17.15
C ASP A 425 -29.05 24.68 16.93
N SER A 426 -29.21 25.75 16.16
CA SER A 426 -28.79 27.11 16.52
C SER A 426 -27.59 27.23 17.50
N VAL A 427 -26.41 27.44 16.92
CA VAL A 427 -25.33 28.38 17.35
C VAL A 427 -25.26 28.73 18.85
N ALA A 428 -24.38 28.05 19.63
CA ALA A 428 -23.43 28.67 20.56
C ALA A 428 -22.52 27.63 21.27
N SER A 429 -21.23 27.62 20.87
CA SER A 429 -20.05 27.08 21.58
C SER A 429 -19.80 25.56 21.60
N PRO A 430 -18.52 25.16 21.70
CA PRO A 430 -17.50 25.30 20.67
C PRO A 430 -17.25 23.94 20.01
N ILE A 431 -16.97 24.00 18.72
CA ILE A 431 -16.50 22.86 17.92
C ILE A 431 -15.16 22.41 18.52
N VAL A 432 -15.19 21.36 19.34
CA VAL A 432 -14.02 20.50 19.52
C VAL A 432 -13.94 19.67 18.25
N ALA A 433 -13.20 20.19 17.29
CA ALA A 433 -12.90 19.53 16.04
C ALA A 433 -12.20 18.20 16.32
N ARG A 434 -12.97 17.10 16.39
CA ARG A 434 -12.48 15.77 16.03
C ARG A 434 -12.40 15.69 14.50
N ASN A 435 -11.56 16.53 13.92
CA ASN A 435 -10.91 16.28 12.65
C ASN A 435 -9.64 15.50 12.97
N VAL A 436 -9.77 14.19 13.15
CA VAL A 436 -8.63 13.28 13.12
C VAL A 436 -9.07 12.11 12.26
N TRP A 437 -8.18 11.72 11.34
CA TRP A 437 -8.29 10.61 10.38
C TRP A 437 -8.82 10.97 8.99
N HIS A 438 -8.07 11.81 8.27
CA HIS A 438 -7.53 11.49 6.94
C HIS A 438 -6.34 12.44 6.68
N TYR A 439 -5.29 11.94 6.03
CA TYR A 439 -3.89 12.45 6.00
C TYR A 439 -3.05 12.18 7.25
N GLY A 440 -2.73 10.90 7.44
CA GLY A 440 -1.71 10.45 8.37
C GLY A 440 -1.15 9.09 7.98
N VAL A 441 -0.98 8.82 6.68
CA VAL A 441 0.03 7.84 6.28
C VAL A 441 1.35 8.55 6.56
N ALA A 442 2.05 8.09 7.59
CA ALA A 442 3.36 8.58 7.93
C ALA A 442 4.30 8.38 6.74
N PHE A 443 4.46 9.41 5.92
CA PHE A 443 5.72 9.68 5.25
C PHE A 443 6.72 10.09 6.34
N ALA A 444 7.14 9.13 7.16
CA ALA A 444 8.42 9.23 7.86
C ALA A 444 9.51 8.92 6.83
N ALA A 445 9.69 9.84 5.87
CA ALA A 445 10.93 9.91 5.13
C ALA A 445 11.98 10.40 6.13
N ILE A 446 12.91 9.51 6.45
CA ILE A 446 14.15 9.80 7.15
C ILE A 446 14.85 10.91 6.35
N ALA A 447 14.68 12.13 6.81
CA ALA A 447 15.50 13.27 6.47
C ALA A 447 15.85 13.90 7.80
N LEU A 448 16.97 13.45 8.39
CA LEU A 448 17.92 14.21 9.19
C LEU A 448 18.83 13.25 9.93
N GLY A 449 20.11 13.29 9.57
CA GLY A 449 21.19 12.75 10.38
C GLY A 449 22.32 12.17 9.55
N TYR A 450 23.10 13.00 8.86
CA TYR A 450 24.54 13.15 9.14
C TYR A 450 25.02 14.48 8.53
N ILE A 451 25.82 15.18 9.33
CA ILE A 451 26.66 16.32 8.96
C ILE A 451 27.72 15.84 7.97
#